data_AF-A0A935GRW2-F1
#
_entry.id   AF-A0A935GRW2-F1
#
_cell.length_a   1.000
_cell.length_b   1.000
_cell.length_c   1.000
_cell.angle_alpha   90.00
_cell.angle_beta   90.00
_cell.angle_gamma   90.00
#
_symmetry.space_group_name_H-M   'P 1'
#
loop_
_entity.id
_entity.type
_entity.pdbx_description
1 polymer ?
#
loop_
_entity_poly.entity_id
_entity_poly.type
_entity_poly.pdbx_seq_one_letter_code
_entity_poly.pdbx_strand_id
1 'polypeptide(L)'
;MKILAAVLAALIVVLQYPLWFGKGGWLKVRALDRQVAAQQVANAGLKARNDALDAEVRDLKQGLEAIEERARTDLGMIRKDEVFYQVVTPQAPPAAAK
;
A
#
# COMPACT_ATOMS: atom_id res chain seq x y z
N MET A 1 -61.61 11.97 23.77
CA MET A 1 -60.40 11.47 24.47
C MET A 1 -59.79 10.23 23.81
N LYS A 2 -60.51 9.11 23.67
CA LYS A 2 -59.98 7.86 23.08
C LYS A 2 -59.44 7.98 21.65
N ILE A 3 -60.12 8.76 20.78
CA ILE A 3 -59.71 8.95 19.37
C ILE A 3 -58.40 9.75 19.29
N LEU A 4 -58.25 10.80 20.11
CA LEU A 4 -57.03 11.60 20.16
C LEU A 4 -55.83 10.77 20.63
N ALA A 5 -56.03 9.91 21.63
CA ALA A 5 -55.00 8.97 22.09
C ALA A 5 -54.59 7.97 20.99
N ALA A 6 -55.55 7.45 20.21
CA ALA A 6 -55.26 6.56 19.09
C ALA A 6 -54.46 7.24 17.98
N VAL A 7 -54.81 8.49 17.65
CA VAL A 7 -54.07 9.29 16.64
C VAL A 7 -52.64 9.57 17.10
N LEU A 8 -52.44 9.95 18.36
CA LEU A 8 -51.11 10.16 18.94
C LEU A 8 -50.28 8.87 18.95
N ALA A 9 -50.88 7.74 19.31
CA ALA A 9 -50.22 6.44 19.27
C ALA A 9 -49.80 6.07 17.84
N ALA A 10 -50.68 6.27 16.86
CA ALA A 10 -50.36 6.03 15.45
C ALA A 10 -49.20 6.91 14.97
N LEU A 11 -49.19 8.19 15.34
CA LEU A 11 -48.11 9.14 15.02
C LEU A 11 -46.76 8.69 15.60
N ILE A 12 -46.75 8.20 16.84
CA ILE A 12 -45.54 7.66 17.48
C ILE A 12 -45.04 6.44 16.72
N VAL A 13 -45.92 5.50 16.35
CA VAL A 13 -45.53 4.29 15.59
C VAL A 13 -44.96 4.66 14.23
N VAL A 14 -45.57 5.60 13.52
CA VAL A 14 -45.07 6.10 12.22
C VAL A 14 -43.70 6.76 12.37
N LEU A 15 -43.43 7.47 13.46
CA LEU A 15 -42.11 8.07 13.72
C LEU A 15 -41.06 7.03 14.13
N GLN A 16 -41.46 5.97 14.84
CA GLN A 16 -40.58 4.92 15.34
C GLN A 16 -40.22 3.89 14.26
N TYR A 17 -41.11 3.63 13.31
CA TYR A 17 -40.90 2.64 12.25
C TYR A 17 -39.62 2.88 11.40
N PRO A 18 -39.30 4.12 10.96
CA PRO A 18 -38.05 4.43 10.25
C PRO A 18 -36.79 4.20 11.08
N LEU A 19 -36.86 4.26 12.42
CA LEU A 19 -35.69 3.98 13.27
C LEU A 19 -35.32 2.50 13.24
N TRP A 20 -36.32 1.63 13.05
CA TRP A 20 -36.13 0.18 13.03
C TRP A 20 -35.84 -0.33 11.62
N PHE A 21 -36.57 0.17 10.61
CA PHE A 21 -36.54 -0.33 9.23
C PHE A 21 -36.11 0.70 8.18
N GLY A 22 -35.79 1.93 8.58
CA GLY A 22 -35.38 2.98 7.65
C GLY A 22 -33.98 2.76 7.08
N LYS A 23 -33.56 3.70 6.23
CA LYS A 23 -32.32 3.60 5.43
C LYS A 23 -31.03 3.45 6.27
N GLY A 24 -31.07 3.77 7.57
CA GLY A 24 -30.00 3.55 8.55
C GLY A 24 -30.38 2.64 9.72
N GLY A 25 -31.38 1.77 9.56
CA GLY A 25 -31.84 0.86 10.62
C GLY A 25 -30.72 -0.06 11.14
N TRP A 26 -30.80 -0.39 12.43
CA TRP A 26 -29.78 -1.18 13.16
C TRP A 26 -29.41 -2.51 12.49
N LEU A 27 -30.37 -3.16 11.83
CA LEU A 27 -30.12 -4.41 11.11
C LEU A 27 -29.14 -4.21 9.94
N LYS A 28 -29.31 -3.11 9.20
CA LYS A 28 -28.47 -2.78 8.04
C LYS A 28 -27.08 -2.35 8.47
N VAL A 29 -26.97 -1.60 9.57
CA VAL A 29 -25.67 -1.22 10.15
C VAL A 29 -24.88 -2.47 10.54
N ARG A 30 -25.48 -3.42 11.28
CA ARG A 30 -24.80 -4.67 11.65
C ARG A 30 -24.39 -5.52 10.44
N ALA A 31 -25.20 -5.55 9.38
CA ALA A 31 -24.84 -6.24 8.15
C ALA A 31 -23.65 -5.57 7.43
N LEU A 32 -23.65 -4.23 7.38
CA LEU A 32 -22.59 -3.45 6.76
C LEU A 32 -21.28 -3.53 7.57
N ASP A 33 -21.34 -3.48 8.89
CA ASP A 33 -20.19 -3.66 9.78
C ASP A 33 -19.54 -5.03 9.57
N ARG A 34 -20.35 -6.10 9.39
CA ARG A 34 -19.82 -7.43 9.07
C ARG A 34 -19.10 -7.46 7.72
N GLN A 35 -19.64 -6.79 6.70
CA GLN A 35 -19.00 -6.70 5.38
C GLN A 35 -17.69 -5.91 5.46
N VAL A 36 -17.68 -4.80 6.18
CA VAL A 36 -16.48 -3.99 6.40
C VAL A 36 -15.42 -4.81 7.14
N ALA A 37 -15.79 -5.52 8.20
CA ALA A 37 -14.86 -6.36 8.95
C ALA A 37 -14.26 -7.47 8.07
N ALA A 38 -15.09 -8.15 7.26
CA ALA A 38 -14.60 -9.17 6.33
C ALA A 38 -13.63 -8.60 5.29
N GLN A 39 -13.94 -7.42 4.73
CA GLN A 39 -13.08 -6.75 3.76
C GLN A 39 -11.76 -6.29 4.38
N GLN A 40 -11.78 -5.81 5.63
CA GLN A 40 -10.56 -5.43 6.34
C GLN A 40 -9.62 -6.62 6.53
N VAL A 41 -10.14 -7.79 6.90
CA VAL A 41 -9.34 -9.02 7.03
C VAL A 41 -8.73 -9.42 5.69
N ALA A 42 -9.51 -9.40 4.60
CA ALA A 42 -9.01 -9.69 3.27
C ALA A 42 -7.91 -8.71 2.83
N ASN A 43 -8.13 -7.41 3.03
CA ASN A 43 -7.16 -6.38 2.70
C ASN A 43 -5.87 -6.51 3.52
N ALA A 44 -5.95 -6.85 4.80
CA ALA A 44 -4.78 -7.09 5.64
C ALA A 44 -3.93 -8.26 5.12
N GLY A 45 -4.58 -9.36 4.69
CA GLY A 45 -3.88 -10.49 4.07
C GLY A 45 -3.20 -10.14 2.75
N LEU A 46 -3.87 -9.37 1.89
CA LEU A 46 -3.28 -8.88 0.63
C LEU A 46 -2.10 -7.94 0.89
N LYS A 47 -2.23 -7.04 1.87
CA LYS A 47 -1.15 -6.13 2.25
C LYS A 47 0.08 -6.87 2.73
N ALA A 48 -0.08 -7.88 3.60
CA ALA A 48 1.05 -8.67 4.08
C ALA A 48 1.81 -9.39 2.95
N ARG A 49 1.07 -9.92 1.96
CA ARG A 49 1.68 -10.56 0.77
C ARG A 49 2.40 -9.55 -0.11
N ASN A 50 1.81 -8.38 -0.31
CA ASN A 50 2.43 -7.32 -1.08
C ASN A 50 3.72 -6.84 -0.41
N ASP A 51 3.69 -6.60 0.90
CA ASP A 51 4.86 -6.19 1.68
C ASP A 51 5.99 -7.26 1.61
N ALA A 52 5.65 -8.55 1.60
CA ALA A 52 6.60 -9.65 1.44
C ALA A 52 7.22 -9.70 0.03
N LEU A 53 6.39 -9.62 -1.02
CA LEU A 53 6.86 -9.58 -2.41
C LEU A 53 7.75 -8.36 -2.67
N ASP A 54 7.39 -7.21 -2.12
CA ASP A 54 8.21 -6.00 -2.21
C ASP A 54 9.57 -6.18 -1.55
N ALA A 55 9.64 -6.92 -0.44
CA ALA A 55 10.91 -7.26 0.19
C ALA A 55 11.75 -8.20 -0.67
N GLU A 56 11.14 -9.24 -1.26
CA GLU A 56 11.81 -10.14 -2.20
C GLU A 56 12.36 -9.38 -3.42
N VAL A 57 11.56 -8.49 -4.02
CA VAL A 57 12.00 -7.68 -5.16
C VAL A 57 13.17 -6.78 -4.79
N ARG A 58 13.16 -6.19 -3.59
CA ARG A 58 14.29 -5.38 -3.12
C ARG A 58 15.56 -6.21 -2.92
N ASP A 59 15.44 -7.38 -2.30
CA ASP A 59 16.57 -8.29 -2.09
C ASP A 59 17.18 -8.76 -3.42
N LEU A 60 16.34 -9.16 -4.38
CA LEU A 60 16.79 -9.56 -5.71
C LEU A 60 17.54 -8.42 -6.42
N LYS A 61 17.02 -7.19 -6.35
CA LYS A 61 17.68 -6.04 -6.97
C LYS A 61 19.04 -5.74 -6.34
N GLN A 62 19.11 -5.72 -5.01
CA GLN A 62 20.37 -5.46 -4.28
C GLN A 62 21.39 -6.57 -4.54
N GLY A 63 20.96 -7.83 -4.56
CA GLY A 63 21.84 -8.95 -4.89
C GLY A 63 22.41 -8.87 -6.30
N LEU A 64 21.60 -8.46 -7.28
CA LEU A 64 22.06 -8.27 -8.66
C LEU A 64 23.02 -7.08 -8.79
N GLU A 65 22.73 -5.95 -8.12
CA GLU A 65 23.59 -4.77 -8.12
C GLU A 65 24.97 -5.08 -7.52
N ALA A 66 25.02 -5.83 -6.41
CA ALA A 66 26.28 -6.24 -5.78
C ALA A 66 27.13 -7.14 -6.70
N ILE A 67 26.48 -8.05 -7.45
CA ILE A 67 27.17 -8.91 -8.43
C ILE A 67 27.64 -8.08 -9.63
N GLU A 68 26.83 -7.13 -10.10
CA GLU A 68 27.17 -6.25 -11.21
C GLU A 68 28.38 -5.36 -10.86
N GLU A 69 28.42 -4.78 -9.65
CA GLU A 69 29.55 -3.97 -9.18
C GLU A 69 30.84 -4.79 -9.12
N ARG A 70 30.77 -6.03 -8.62
CA ARG A 70 31.90 -6.97 -8.61
C ARG A 70 32.39 -7.28 -10.04
N ALA A 71 31.46 -7.58 -10.96
CA ALA A 71 31.80 -7.90 -12.35
C ALA A 71 32.42 -6.71 -13.10
N ARG A 72 31.94 -5.49 -12.83
CA ARG A 72 32.48 -4.25 -13.41
C ARG A 72 33.85 -3.90 -12.84
N THR A 73 34.03 -4.03 -11.53
CA THR A 73 35.25 -3.57 -10.83
C THR A 73 36.40 -4.57 -10.96
N ASP A 74 36.14 -5.87 -10.76
CA ASP A 74 37.18 -6.89 -10.72
C ASP A 74 37.49 -7.46 -12.11
N LEU A 75 36.46 -7.63 -12.95
CA LEU A 75 36.56 -8.30 -14.24
C LEU A 75 36.48 -7.34 -15.43
N GLY A 76 36.21 -6.05 -15.19
CA GLY A 76 36.06 -5.05 -16.25
C GLY A 76 34.90 -5.35 -17.20
N MET A 77 33.90 -6.13 -16.76
CA MET A 77 32.80 -6.54 -17.62
C MET A 77 31.86 -5.36 -17.88
N ILE A 78 31.47 -5.21 -19.15
CA ILE A 78 30.53 -4.19 -19.63
C ILE A 78 29.37 -4.88 -20.36
N ARG A 79 28.18 -4.30 -20.30
CA ARG A 79 27.00 -4.84 -21.01
C ARG A 79 27.20 -4.71 -22.53
N LYS A 80 26.55 -5.59 -23.29
CA LYS A 80 26.70 -5.65 -24.77
C LYS A 80 26.28 -4.36 -25.49
N ASP A 81 25.42 -3.58 -24.86
CA ASP A 81 24.76 -2.38 -25.37
C ASP A 81 25.13 -1.12 -24.57
N GLU A 82 26.23 -1.17 -23.80
CA GLU A 82 26.67 -0.06 -22.95
C GLU A 82 27.91 0.65 -23.50
N VAL A 83 27.90 1.99 -23.42
CA VAL A 83 29.06 2.84 -23.72
C VAL A 83 29.75 3.21 -22.41
N PHE A 84 30.94 2.66 -22.17
CA PHE A 84 31.71 2.87 -20.94
C PHE A 84 32.74 4.01 -21.12
N TYR A 85 32.71 4.99 -20.22
CA TYR A 85 33.67 6.09 -20.18
C TYR A 85 34.54 5.99 -18.93
N GLN A 86 35.86 5.89 -19.10
CA GLN A 86 36.82 5.94 -18.00
C GLN A 86 37.50 7.30 -17.97
N VAL A 87 37.28 8.06 -16.90
CA VAL A 87 37.93 9.37 -16.72
C VAL A 87 39.30 9.14 -16.08
N VAL A 88 40.38 9.31 -16.86
CA VAL A 88 41.75 9.28 -16.34
C VAL A 88 42.15 10.72 -16.00
N THR A 89 42.35 11.03 -14.73
CA THR A 89 42.84 12.36 -14.33
C THR A 89 44.29 12.51 -14.79
N PRO A 90 44.67 13.55 -15.56
CA PRO A 90 46.06 13.78 -15.92
C PRO A 90 46.90 13.93 -14.65
N GLN A 91 47.95 13.13 -14.52
CA GLN A 91 48.89 13.22 -13.41
C GLN A 91 49.50 14.64 -13.42
N ALA A 92 49.30 15.39 -12.34
CA ALA A 92 49.91 16.72 -12.21
C ALA A 92 51.43 16.59 -12.36
N PRO A 93 52.09 17.45 -13.18
CA PRO A 93 53.54 17.38 -13.36
C PRO A 93 54.25 17.44 -12.02
N PRO A 94 55.32 16.65 -11.79
CA PRO A 94 56.06 16.69 -10.54
C PRO A 94 56.55 18.12 -10.34
N ALA A 95 56.17 18.72 -9.20
CA ALA A 95 56.57 20.07 -8.84
C ALA A 95 58.11 20.15 -8.91
N ALA A 96 58.60 20.99 -9.83
CA ALA A 96 60.02 21.23 -10.00
C ALA A 96 60.63 21.62 -8.65
N ALA A 97 61.51 20.77 -8.13
CA ALA A 97 62.32 21.06 -6.96
C ALA A 97 63.12 22.35 -7.23
N LYS A 98 62.96 23.32 -6.33
CA LYS A 98 63.81 24.52 -6.27
C LYS A 98 65.19 24.17 -5.75
#